data_AF-A0AAD5UPB8-F1
#
_entry.id   AF-A0AAD5UPB8-F1
#
_cell.length_a   1.000
_cell.length_b   1.000
_cell.length_c   1.000
_cell.angle_alpha   90.00
_cell.angle_beta   90.00
_cell.angle_gamma   90.00
#
_symmetry.space_group_name_H-M   'P 1'
#
loop_
_entity.id
_entity.type
_entity.pdbx_description
1 polymer ?
#
loop_
_entity_poly.entity_id
_entity_poly.type
_entity_poly.pdbx_seq_one_letter_code
_entity_poly.pdbx_strand_id
1 'polypeptide(L)'
;MNGYLAIVPSIAFPSLNEQDTHEVSVSSGQDPREGRARATFQLERAYLDEQDKRVRWGENFYIKVMLPQVSKPLYLTSTVKSFYTHTWSSRAQQVFFSFNKTHDCLWKFEWPDYNYRMEMEFKVVNPGDEGILTHIQTGNHLCVESDPHLIHRYISLTVRSEYGVEAGVVCHSVKELRIRNEKGHNVFSLSVNA
;
A
#
# COMPACT_ATOMS: atom_id res chain seq x y z
N MET A 1 1.51 -14.66 5.27
CA MET A 1 2.57 -14.57 4.24
C MET A 1 3.44 -13.39 4.64
N ASN A 2 4.74 -13.60 4.85
CA ASN A 2 5.65 -12.51 5.19
C ASN A 2 6.31 -12.05 3.89
N GLY A 3 6.25 -10.76 3.61
CA GLY A 3 6.79 -10.17 2.39
C GLY A 3 6.80 -8.65 2.48
N TYR A 4 7.36 -8.01 1.47
CA TYR A 4 7.49 -6.56 1.39
C TYR A 4 6.58 -6.02 0.30
N LEU A 5 5.91 -4.91 0.59
CA LEU A 5 5.24 -4.13 -0.45
C LEU A 5 6.29 -3.75 -1.52
N ALA A 6 5.95 -3.90 -2.79
CA ALA A 6 6.85 -3.61 -3.89
C ALA A 6 6.10 -2.91 -5.03
N ILE A 7 6.78 -1.98 -5.69
CA ILE A 7 6.36 -1.49 -7.01
C ILE A 7 6.80 -2.48 -8.08
N VAL A 8 5.94 -2.68 -9.08
CA VAL A 8 6.24 -3.42 -10.31
C VAL A 8 6.34 -2.42 -11.45
N PRO A 9 7.56 -2.01 -11.84
CA PRO A 9 7.77 -1.09 -12.96
C PRO A 9 7.14 -1.63 -14.25
N SER A 10 6.67 -0.73 -15.11
CA SER A 10 6.15 -1.13 -16.41
C SER A 10 7.30 -1.52 -17.34
N ILE A 11 6.98 -2.28 -18.40
CA ILE A 11 7.95 -2.65 -19.45
C ILE A 11 8.58 -1.43 -20.14
N ALA A 12 7.92 -0.27 -20.07
CA ALA A 12 8.40 0.98 -20.65
C ALA A 12 9.56 1.62 -19.87
N PHE A 13 9.88 1.13 -18.66
CA PHE A 13 10.98 1.65 -17.85
C PHE A 13 12.33 1.54 -18.59
N PRO A 14 13.18 2.59 -18.58
CA PRO A 14 13.08 3.84 -17.80
C PRO A 14 12.30 4.97 -18.47
N SER A 15 11.81 4.79 -19.70
CA SER A 15 11.09 5.79 -20.49
C SER A 15 9.62 5.92 -20.07
N LEU A 16 9.39 6.33 -18.82
CA LEU A 16 8.06 6.48 -18.23
C LEU A 16 7.42 7.84 -18.59
N ASN A 17 6.12 7.83 -18.88
CA ASN A 17 5.28 9.01 -19.03
C ASN A 17 4.56 9.36 -17.73
N GLU A 18 4.15 10.62 -17.57
CA GLU A 18 3.43 11.08 -16.36
C GLU A 18 2.06 10.41 -16.17
N GLN A 19 1.47 9.90 -17.26
CA GLN A 19 0.22 9.15 -17.24
C GLN A 19 0.40 7.67 -16.90
N ASP A 20 1.65 7.19 -16.84
CA ASP A 20 1.91 5.79 -16.55
C ASP A 20 1.53 5.48 -15.09
N THR A 21 0.98 4.28 -14.92
CA THR A 21 0.68 3.71 -13.62
C THR A 21 1.40 2.38 -13.47
N HIS A 22 1.77 2.04 -12.25
CA HIS A 22 2.55 0.86 -11.94
C HIS A 22 1.83 0.00 -10.92
N GLU A 23 1.84 -1.30 -11.14
CA GLU A 23 1.19 -2.24 -10.24
C GLU A 23 1.92 -2.33 -8.90
N VAL A 24 1.19 -2.73 -7.87
CA VAL A 24 1.70 -2.95 -6.52
C VAL A 24 1.55 -4.42 -6.17
N SER A 25 2.63 -5.00 -5.64
CA SER A 25 2.69 -6.39 -5.26
C SER A 25 3.29 -6.57 -3.86
N VAL A 26 3.22 -7.80 -3.36
CA VAL A 26 3.99 -8.27 -2.21
C VAL A 26 5.06 -9.24 -2.70
N SER A 27 6.30 -8.80 -2.58
CA SER A 27 7.50 -9.59 -2.86
C SER A 27 7.88 -10.43 -1.65
N SER A 28 8.36 -11.66 -1.90
CA SER A 28 8.88 -12.53 -0.83
C SER A 28 10.26 -12.09 -0.31
N GLY A 29 10.96 -11.21 -1.03
CA GLY A 29 12.31 -10.74 -0.70
C GLY A 29 13.40 -11.83 -0.80
N GLN A 30 13.09 -12.98 -1.41
CA GLN A 30 14.00 -14.12 -1.53
C GLN A 30 14.78 -14.14 -2.85
N ASP A 31 14.34 -13.41 -3.89
CA ASP A 31 15.03 -13.40 -5.17
C ASP A 31 16.15 -12.32 -5.17
N PRO A 32 17.41 -12.70 -5.44
CA PRO A 32 18.55 -11.78 -5.50
C PRO A 32 18.38 -10.61 -6.48
N ARG A 33 17.50 -10.75 -7.48
CA ARG A 33 17.15 -9.73 -8.48
C ARG A 33 16.12 -8.73 -7.97
N GLU A 34 15.45 -9.00 -6.86
CA GLU A 34 14.33 -8.20 -6.34
C GLU A 34 14.73 -6.86 -5.76
N GLY A 35 16.02 -6.47 -5.86
CA GLY A 35 16.61 -5.18 -5.49
C GLY A 35 15.77 -4.35 -4.53
N ARG A 36 16.17 -4.26 -3.25
CA ARG A 36 15.44 -3.58 -2.16
C ARG A 36 14.90 -2.19 -2.52
N ALA A 37 15.47 -1.52 -3.51
CA ALA A 37 14.99 -0.26 -4.07
C ALA A 37 13.49 -0.28 -4.43
N ARG A 38 12.95 -1.35 -5.05
CA ARG A 38 11.51 -1.41 -5.41
C ARG A 38 10.57 -1.64 -4.21
N ALA A 39 11.14 -2.05 -3.08
CA ALA A 39 10.43 -2.30 -1.82
C ALA A 39 10.80 -1.27 -0.74
N THR A 40 11.50 -0.20 -1.10
CA THR A 40 11.87 0.88 -0.20
C THR A 40 11.06 2.12 -0.53
N PHE A 41 10.32 2.61 0.46
CA PHE A 41 9.45 3.77 0.32
C PHE A 41 9.83 4.87 1.29
N GLN A 42 9.59 6.11 0.89
CA GLN A 42 9.66 7.26 1.76
C GLN A 42 8.25 7.66 2.20
N LEU A 43 8.09 7.90 3.50
CA LEU A 43 6.86 8.47 4.04
C LEU A 43 7.00 9.99 4.10
N GLU A 44 6.01 10.70 3.57
CA GLU A 44 5.96 12.17 3.55
C GLU A 44 4.65 12.63 4.19
N ARG A 45 4.73 13.30 5.35
CA ARG A 45 3.54 13.84 6.05
C ARG A 45 2.81 14.84 5.16
N ALA A 46 1.47 14.78 5.15
CA ALA A 46 0.64 15.66 4.33
C ALA A 46 0.57 17.09 4.87
N TYR A 47 0.67 17.25 6.19
CA TYR A 47 0.72 18.54 6.87
C TYR A 47 2.08 18.70 7.56
N LEU A 48 2.75 19.81 7.30
CA LEU A 48 4.06 20.12 7.85
C LEU A 48 3.88 20.81 9.19
N ASP A 49 4.29 20.14 10.26
CA ASP A 49 4.78 20.81 11.45
C ASP A 49 6.31 20.68 11.41
N GLU A 50 7.03 21.82 11.37
CA GLU A 50 8.44 21.88 10.94
C GLU A 50 9.41 21.17 11.89
N GLN A 51 8.97 20.79 13.09
CA GLN A 51 9.85 20.32 14.17
C GLN A 51 10.01 18.80 14.25
N ASP A 52 9.04 18.00 13.79
CA ASP A 52 9.10 16.52 13.88
C ASP A 52 8.65 15.86 12.58
N LYS A 53 9.56 15.08 11.96
CA LYS A 53 9.32 14.38 10.70
C LYS A 53 8.83 12.94 10.88
N ARG A 54 8.71 12.46 12.12
CA ARG A 54 8.26 11.08 12.38
C ARG A 54 6.77 10.95 12.09
N VAL A 55 6.40 9.81 11.48
CA VAL A 55 5.00 9.46 11.25
C VAL A 55 4.34 9.11 12.57
N ARG A 56 3.10 9.57 12.73
CA ARG A 56 2.28 9.31 13.92
C ARG A 56 1.00 8.59 13.54
N TRP A 57 0.44 7.85 14.48
CA TRP A 57 -0.83 7.17 14.31
C TRP A 57 -1.95 8.15 13.98
N GLY A 58 -2.77 7.82 12.99
CA GLY A 58 -3.89 8.64 12.54
C GLY A 58 -3.53 9.81 11.64
N GLU A 59 -2.23 10.15 11.49
CA GLU A 59 -1.83 11.24 10.60
C GLU A 59 -1.87 10.86 9.13
N ASN A 60 -2.21 11.85 8.30
CA ASN A 60 -2.21 11.70 6.85
C ASN A 60 -0.78 11.85 6.30
N PHE A 61 -0.39 10.91 5.44
CA PHE A 61 0.89 10.94 4.74
C PHE A 61 0.76 10.36 3.33
N TYR A 62 1.77 10.66 2.52
CA TYR A 62 2.02 10.07 1.22
C TYR A 62 3.07 8.96 1.37
N ILE A 63 2.86 7.84 0.68
CA ILE A 63 3.88 6.80 0.50
C ILE A 63 4.45 6.99 -0.90
N LYS A 64 5.75 7.28 -1.02
CA LYS A 64 6.38 7.53 -2.31
C LYS A 64 7.62 6.67 -2.54
N VAL A 65 7.91 6.41 -3.81
CA VAL A 65 9.12 5.73 -4.26
C VAL A 65 9.83 6.57 -5.30
N MET A 66 11.17 6.56 -5.24
CA MET A 66 12.04 7.12 -6.28
C MET A 66 12.68 5.96 -7.02
N LEU A 67 12.25 5.74 -8.27
CA LEU A 67 12.88 4.73 -9.12
C LEU A 67 14.19 5.28 -9.71
N PRO A 68 15.22 4.43 -9.90
CA PRO A 68 16.42 4.83 -10.63
C PRO A 68 16.06 5.39 -12.01
N GLN A 69 16.78 6.41 -12.48
CA GLN A 69 16.59 7.01 -13.82
C GLN A 69 15.24 7.72 -14.04
N VAL A 70 14.37 7.79 -13.02
CA VAL A 70 13.11 8.54 -13.05
C VAL A 70 13.28 9.80 -12.20
N SER A 71 13.01 10.98 -12.79
CA SER A 71 13.26 12.27 -12.16
C SER A 71 12.20 12.69 -11.15
N LYS A 72 11.00 12.11 -11.23
CA LYS A 72 9.85 12.44 -10.38
C LYS A 72 9.48 11.27 -9.46
N PRO A 73 9.02 11.54 -8.22
CA PRO A 73 8.52 10.50 -7.34
C PRO A 73 7.20 9.92 -7.87
N LEU A 74 7.00 8.64 -7.60
CA LEU A 74 5.74 7.96 -7.74
C LEU A 74 5.08 7.82 -6.37
N TYR A 75 3.77 8.01 -6.30
CA TYR A 75 2.97 7.95 -5.08
C TYR A 75 2.04 6.75 -5.09
N LEU A 76 1.90 6.09 -3.93
CA LEU A 76 0.93 5.03 -3.76
C LEU A 76 -0.47 5.63 -3.81
N THR A 77 -1.25 5.19 -4.77
CA THR A 77 -2.54 5.77 -5.14
C THR A 77 -3.61 4.70 -5.11
N SER A 78 -4.81 5.08 -4.69
CA SER A 78 -5.99 4.26 -4.84
C SER A 78 -7.18 5.12 -5.24
N THR A 79 -7.98 4.66 -6.19
CA THR A 79 -9.14 5.44 -6.68
C THR A 79 -10.43 4.81 -6.23
N VAL A 80 -11.47 5.64 -6.03
CA VAL A 80 -12.82 5.13 -5.72
C VAL A 80 -13.21 4.08 -6.75
N LYS A 81 -13.70 2.93 -6.27
CA LYS A 81 -14.16 1.86 -7.15
C LYS A 81 -15.31 2.36 -8.02
N SER A 82 -15.16 2.27 -9.32
CA SER A 82 -16.22 2.55 -10.30
C SER A 82 -16.32 1.40 -11.31
N PHE A 83 -17.34 1.46 -12.18
CA PHE A 83 -17.43 0.53 -13.31
C PHE A 83 -16.18 0.53 -14.20
N TYR A 84 -15.40 1.62 -14.21
CA TYR A 84 -14.17 1.77 -14.99
C TYR A 84 -12.88 1.62 -14.17
N THR A 85 -12.97 1.73 -12.84
CA THR A 85 -11.81 1.75 -11.93
C THR A 85 -11.93 0.63 -10.89
N HIS A 86 -11.56 -0.57 -11.29
CA HIS A 86 -11.48 -1.73 -10.41
C HIS A 86 -10.39 -2.68 -10.89
N THR A 87 -9.86 -3.51 -9.99
CA THR A 87 -8.99 -4.61 -10.41
C THR A 87 -9.78 -5.57 -11.29
N TRP A 88 -9.26 -5.85 -12.50
CA TRP A 88 -9.97 -6.67 -13.48
C TRP A 88 -10.36 -8.06 -12.95
N SER A 89 -9.49 -8.65 -12.13
CA SER A 89 -9.65 -9.98 -11.55
C SER A 89 -10.63 -10.03 -10.37
N SER A 90 -10.44 -9.19 -9.35
CA SER A 90 -11.21 -9.29 -8.10
C SER A 90 -12.34 -8.27 -7.96
N ARG A 91 -12.43 -7.31 -8.90
CA ARG A 91 -13.31 -6.14 -8.79
C ARG A 91 -13.07 -5.35 -7.50
N ALA A 92 -11.93 -5.52 -6.83
CA ALA A 92 -11.58 -4.74 -5.66
C ALA A 92 -11.16 -3.31 -6.07
N GLN A 93 -11.05 -2.43 -5.08
CA GLN A 93 -10.52 -1.09 -5.33
C GLN A 93 -9.04 -1.21 -5.68
N GLN A 94 -8.64 -0.66 -6.83
CA GLN A 94 -7.27 -0.81 -7.33
C GLN A 94 -6.28 0.02 -6.50
N VAL A 95 -5.07 -0.50 -6.36
CA VAL A 95 -3.92 0.20 -5.78
C VAL A 95 -2.79 0.16 -6.81
N PHE A 96 -2.18 1.31 -7.06
CA PHE A 96 -1.13 1.49 -8.07
C PHE A 96 -0.22 2.66 -7.67
N PHE A 97 0.96 2.75 -8.28
CA PHE A 97 1.82 3.92 -8.18
C PHE A 97 1.60 4.85 -9.37
N SER A 98 1.54 6.16 -9.13
CA SER A 98 1.39 7.18 -10.18
C SER A 98 2.18 8.46 -9.88
N PHE A 99 2.45 9.27 -10.91
CA PHE A 99 3.17 10.54 -10.75
C PHE A 99 2.31 11.67 -10.16
N ASN A 100 0.99 11.51 -10.19
CA ASN A 100 0.04 12.56 -9.81
C ASN A 100 -0.20 12.57 -8.31
N LYS A 101 0.47 13.48 -7.60
CA LYS A 101 0.23 13.72 -6.17
C LYS A 101 -1.14 14.38 -5.95
N THR A 102 -2.17 13.59 -5.68
CA THR A 102 -3.55 14.04 -5.42
C THR A 102 -4.04 13.59 -4.04
N HIS A 103 -5.30 13.87 -3.71
CA HIS A 103 -5.95 13.38 -2.50
C HIS A 103 -6.11 11.84 -2.50
N ASP A 104 -6.12 11.21 -3.68
CA ASP A 104 -6.14 9.74 -3.85
C ASP A 104 -4.80 9.07 -3.47
N CYS A 105 -3.79 9.87 -3.15
CA CYS A 105 -2.48 9.41 -2.67
C CYS A 105 -2.34 9.49 -1.15
N LEU A 106 -3.39 9.91 -0.43
CA LEU A 106 -3.34 10.08 1.02
C LEU A 106 -3.70 8.80 1.75
N TRP A 107 -2.82 8.43 2.67
CA TRP A 107 -2.96 7.29 3.54
C TRP A 107 -2.80 7.72 4.99
N LYS A 108 -3.34 6.93 5.91
CA LYS A 108 -3.02 7.00 7.34
C LYS A 108 -2.66 5.62 7.84
N PHE A 109 -1.81 5.59 8.85
CA PHE A 109 -1.50 4.38 9.58
C PHE A 109 -2.29 4.38 10.88
N GLU A 110 -3.10 3.36 11.08
CA GLU A 110 -4.04 3.29 12.19
C GLU A 110 -3.76 2.09 13.07
N TRP A 111 -4.02 2.25 14.36
CA TRP A 111 -3.94 1.15 15.30
C TRP A 111 -4.92 0.02 14.90
N PRO A 112 -4.50 -1.26 14.92
CA PRO A 112 -5.33 -2.37 14.48
C PRO A 112 -6.60 -2.55 15.33
N ASP A 113 -6.49 -2.37 16.65
CA ASP A 113 -7.65 -2.43 17.54
C ASP A 113 -8.42 -1.11 17.49
N TYR A 114 -9.66 -1.19 16.99
CA TYR A 114 -10.54 -0.04 16.87
C TYR A 114 -10.82 0.64 18.22
N ASN A 115 -10.88 -0.14 19.32
CA ASN A 115 -11.22 0.40 20.63
C ASN A 115 -10.09 1.23 21.25
N TYR A 116 -8.85 1.05 20.78
CA TYR A 116 -7.67 1.77 21.28
C TYR A 116 -7.16 2.84 20.31
N ARG A 117 -7.84 3.04 19.18
CA ARG A 117 -7.33 3.90 18.10
C ARG A 117 -7.27 5.36 18.51
N MET A 118 -8.23 5.83 19.31
CA MET A 118 -8.26 7.21 19.81
C MET A 118 -7.12 7.45 20.82
N GLU A 119 -6.84 6.48 21.68
CA GLU A 119 -5.78 6.55 22.69
C GLU A 119 -4.38 6.52 22.06
N MET A 120 -4.27 5.97 20.86
CA MET A 120 -3.01 5.87 20.12
C MET A 120 -2.79 7.05 19.17
N GLU A 121 -3.83 7.83 18.86
CA GLU A 121 -3.77 8.95 17.91
C GLU A 121 -2.63 9.93 18.26
N PHE A 122 -1.91 10.38 17.23
CA PHE A 122 -0.75 11.27 17.31
C PHE A 122 0.47 10.73 18.07
N LYS A 123 0.46 9.50 18.59
CA LYS A 123 1.69 8.86 19.08
C LYS A 123 2.59 8.47 17.91
N VAL A 124 3.90 8.48 18.14
CA VAL A 124 4.89 8.08 17.13
C VAL A 124 4.72 6.60 16.79
N VAL A 125 4.74 6.30 15.49
CA VAL A 125 4.81 4.92 14.99
C VAL A 125 6.26 4.47 15.02
N ASN A 126 6.56 3.39 15.73
CA ASN A 126 7.91 2.83 15.77
C ASN A 126 8.09 1.75 14.70
N PRO A 127 9.33 1.52 14.22
CA PRO A 127 9.62 0.37 13.38
C PRO A 127 9.22 -0.94 14.06
N GLY A 128 8.56 -1.83 13.33
CA GLY A 128 8.03 -3.09 13.85
C GLY A 128 6.63 -2.99 14.46
N ASP A 129 6.10 -1.78 14.73
CA ASP A 129 4.71 -1.64 15.14
C ASP A 129 3.79 -2.11 13.99
N GLU A 130 2.81 -2.93 14.35
CA GLU A 130 1.80 -3.44 13.42
C GLU A 130 0.60 -2.50 13.37
N GLY A 131 0.15 -2.19 12.16
CA GLY A 131 -0.91 -1.23 11.92
C GLY A 131 -1.64 -1.47 10.61
N ILE A 132 -2.68 -0.67 10.39
CA ILE A 132 -3.52 -0.75 9.21
C ILE A 132 -3.29 0.49 8.37
N LEU A 133 -2.99 0.30 7.09
CA LEU A 133 -2.89 1.38 6.12
C LEU A 133 -4.27 1.67 5.55
N THR A 134 -4.82 2.84 5.85
CA THR A 134 -6.15 3.25 5.40
C THR A 134 -6.04 4.35 4.37
N HIS A 135 -6.67 4.13 3.22
CA HIS A 135 -6.80 5.13 2.18
C HIS A 135 -7.81 6.21 2.62
N ILE A 136 -7.38 7.47 2.66
CA ILE A 136 -8.19 8.55 3.25
C ILE A 136 -9.48 8.80 2.49
N GLN A 137 -9.41 8.82 1.15
CA GLN A 137 -10.57 9.17 0.33
C GLN A 137 -11.70 8.15 0.43
N THR A 138 -11.38 6.86 0.58
CA THR A 138 -12.39 5.78 0.58
C THR A 138 -12.62 5.14 1.94
N GLY A 139 -11.73 5.35 2.90
CA GLY A 139 -11.75 4.66 4.19
C GLY A 139 -11.45 3.16 4.11
N ASN A 140 -11.13 2.63 2.93
CA ASN A 140 -10.75 1.23 2.74
C ASN A 140 -9.29 1.00 3.14
N HIS A 141 -8.98 -0.24 3.51
CA HIS A 141 -7.64 -0.62 3.96
C HIS A 141 -6.84 -1.25 2.82
N LEU A 142 -5.54 -0.99 2.82
CA LEU A 142 -4.60 -1.77 2.03
C LEU A 142 -4.71 -3.23 2.46
N CYS A 143 -4.74 -4.14 1.49
CA CYS A 143 -4.98 -5.55 1.70
C CYS A 143 -4.13 -6.37 0.74
N VAL A 144 -3.47 -7.41 1.27
CA VAL A 144 -2.85 -8.45 0.46
C VAL A 144 -3.91 -9.50 0.16
N GLU A 145 -4.41 -9.52 -1.07
CA GLU A 145 -5.50 -10.42 -1.46
C GLU A 145 -5.01 -11.88 -1.48
N SER A 146 -5.21 -12.57 -0.35
CA SER A 146 -4.79 -13.96 -0.15
C SER A 146 -5.80 -14.81 0.63
N ASP A 147 -6.96 -14.26 1.00
CA ASP A 147 -8.01 -15.00 1.74
C ASP A 147 -8.88 -15.83 0.78
N PRO A 148 -8.82 -17.18 0.84
CA PRO A 148 -9.65 -18.07 0.03
C PRO A 148 -11.17 -17.90 0.21
N HIS A 149 -11.61 -17.32 1.33
CA HIS A 149 -13.02 -17.12 1.63
C HIS A 149 -13.61 -15.83 1.06
N LEU A 150 -12.75 -14.87 0.66
CA LEU A 150 -13.16 -13.76 -0.23
C LEU A 150 -13.25 -14.25 -1.70
N ILE A 151 -12.64 -15.40 -2.01
CA ILE A 151 -12.69 -16.09 -3.31
C ILE A 151 -14.02 -16.85 -3.46
N HIS A 152 -15.17 -16.19 -3.27
CA HIS A 152 -16.42 -16.83 -3.65
C HIS A 152 -16.61 -16.87 -5.17
N ARG A 153 -15.86 -16.05 -5.94
CA ARG A 153 -15.73 -16.12 -7.40
C ARG A 153 -14.43 -15.45 -7.87
N TYR A 154 -13.47 -16.28 -8.30
CA TYR A 154 -12.39 -16.00 -9.25
C TYR A 154 -11.15 -15.19 -8.81
N ILE A 155 -10.01 -15.89 -8.91
CA ILE A 155 -8.64 -15.39 -9.17
C ILE A 155 -7.91 -14.82 -7.94
N SER A 156 -7.01 -15.64 -7.37
CA SER A 156 -5.87 -15.13 -6.60
C SER A 156 -5.22 -14.00 -7.39
N LEU A 157 -5.25 -12.79 -6.83
CA LEU A 157 -4.56 -11.65 -7.42
C LEU A 157 -3.08 -11.95 -7.41
N THR A 158 -2.59 -12.36 -8.57
CA THR A 158 -1.16 -12.58 -8.80
C THR A 158 -0.71 -11.58 -9.83
N VAL A 159 0.36 -10.87 -9.50
CA VAL A 159 1.05 -10.00 -10.44
C VAL A 159 2.16 -10.83 -11.06
N ARG A 160 2.16 -10.93 -12.40
CA ARG A 160 3.20 -11.62 -13.15
C ARG A 160 4.12 -10.58 -13.78
N SER A 161 5.38 -10.60 -13.39
CA SER A 161 6.39 -9.66 -13.87
C SER A 161 7.72 -10.37 -14.13
N GLU A 162 8.74 -9.60 -14.53
CA GLU A 162 10.12 -10.11 -14.65
C GLU A 162 10.70 -10.61 -13.32
N TYR A 163 10.12 -10.20 -12.19
CA TYR A 163 10.48 -10.62 -10.83
C TYR A 163 9.76 -11.91 -10.39
N GLY A 164 8.92 -12.48 -11.26
CA GLY A 164 8.20 -13.73 -11.01
C GLY A 164 6.70 -13.52 -10.76
N VAL A 165 6.12 -14.39 -9.93
CA VAL A 165 4.70 -14.36 -9.58
C VAL A 165 4.56 -13.88 -8.14
N GLU A 166 3.98 -12.70 -7.97
CA GLU A 166 3.86 -12.02 -6.68
C GLU A 166 2.39 -11.89 -6.28
N ALA A 167 2.09 -11.73 -4.99
CA ALA A 167 0.72 -11.47 -4.55
C ALA A 167 0.34 -10.01 -4.88
N GLY A 168 -0.85 -9.81 -5.43
CA GLY A 168 -1.37 -8.48 -5.73
C GLY A 168 -1.93 -7.78 -4.50
N VAL A 169 -1.93 -6.45 -4.56
CA VAL A 169 -2.38 -5.58 -3.47
C VAL A 169 -3.58 -4.77 -3.91
N VAL A 170 -4.57 -4.65 -3.02
CA VAL A 170 -5.83 -3.93 -3.27
C VAL A 170 -6.24 -3.10 -2.07
N CYS A 171 -7.28 -2.30 -2.26
CA CYS A 171 -7.99 -1.63 -1.18
C CYS A 171 -9.30 -2.37 -0.89
N HIS A 172 -9.42 -2.92 0.31
CA HIS A 172 -10.63 -3.60 0.77
C HIS A 172 -10.70 -3.64 2.30
N SER A 173 -11.83 -3.24 2.89
CA SER A 173 -12.08 -3.48 4.31
C SER A 173 -12.63 -4.89 4.53
N VAL A 174 -11.85 -5.75 5.17
CA VAL A 174 -12.26 -7.12 5.51
C VAL A 174 -12.67 -7.12 6.98
N LYS A 175 -13.92 -6.75 7.23
CA LYS A 175 -14.46 -6.73 8.60
C LYS A 175 -14.89 -8.14 8.99
N GLU A 176 -14.38 -8.65 10.10
CA GLU A 176 -14.90 -9.88 10.67
C GLU A 176 -16.33 -9.61 11.21
N LEU A 177 -17.29 -10.47 10.85
CA LEU A 177 -18.73 -10.24 11.08
C LEU A 177 -19.13 -10.15 12.57
N ARG A 178 -18.24 -10.53 13.49
CA ARG A 178 -18.53 -10.63 14.93
C ARG A 178 -17.69 -9.72 15.81
N ILE A 179 -16.50 -9.34 15.36
CA ILE A 179 -15.56 -8.47 16.06
C ILE A 179 -15.07 -7.54 14.96
N ARG A 180 -15.25 -6.23 15.08
CA ARG A 180 -14.84 -5.27 14.03
C ARG A 180 -13.31 -5.13 13.91
N ASN A 181 -12.57 -6.20 14.16
CA ASN A 181 -11.13 -6.29 14.06
C ASN A 181 -10.77 -6.75 12.65
N GLU A 182 -9.71 -6.15 12.11
CA GLU A 182 -9.23 -6.43 10.76
C GLU A 182 -8.29 -7.65 10.82
N LYS A 183 -8.40 -8.56 9.83
CA LYS A 183 -7.55 -9.76 9.74
C LYS A 183 -6.10 -9.41 9.39
N GLY A 184 -5.17 -10.34 9.60
CA GLY A 184 -3.74 -10.21 9.27
C GLY A 184 -3.40 -9.91 7.79
N HIS A 185 -4.37 -9.91 6.87
CA HIS A 185 -4.17 -9.47 5.48
C HIS A 185 -4.13 -7.95 5.30
N ASN A 186 -4.65 -7.21 6.28
CA ASN A 186 -4.71 -5.74 6.32
C ASN A 186 -3.68 -5.16 7.30
N VAL A 187 -2.86 -6.02 7.91
CA VAL A 187 -1.85 -5.64 8.89
C VAL A 187 -0.50 -5.54 8.20
N PHE A 188 0.12 -4.37 8.36
CA PHE A 188 1.44 -4.04 7.85
C PHE A 188 2.30 -3.55 9.01
N SER A 189 3.61 -3.69 8.88
CA SER A 189 4.56 -3.04 9.79
C SER A 189 5.56 -2.22 8.99
N LEU A 190 6.03 -1.12 9.59
CA LEU A 190 7.09 -0.31 9.00
C LEU A 190 8.43 -0.93 9.37
N SER A 191 9.30 -1.14 8.39
CA SER A 191 10.69 -1.54 8.60
C SER A 191 11.63 -0.43 8.13
N VAL A 192 12.74 -0.24 8.85
CA VAL A 192 13.78 0.72 8.45
C VAL A 192 14.88 -0.09 7.77
N ASN A 193 15.23 0.31 6.55
CA ASN A 193 16.37 -0.25 5.84
C ASN A 193 17.63 0.28 6.54
N ALA A 194 18.39 -0.62 7.19
CA ALA A 194 19.64 -0.33 7.87
C ALA A 194 20.81 -0.22 6.89
#